data_AF-A0A521K5M8-F1
#
_entry.id   AF-A0A521K5M8-F1
#
_cell.length_a   1.000
_cell.length_b   1.000
_cell.length_c   1.000
_cell.angle_alpha   90.00
_cell.angle_beta   90.00
_cell.angle_gamma   90.00
#
_symmetry.space_group_name_H-M   'P 1'
#
loop_
_entity.id
_entity.type
_entity.pdbx_description
1 polymer ?
#
loop_
_entity_poly.entity_id
_entity_poly.type
_entity_poly.pdbx_seq_one_letter_code
_entity_poly.pdbx_strand_id
1 'polypeptide(L)'
;VMISIDGPPETADLHRRDLGGRGQTAKAVANAQKLIARQKQAGLRTSMIRATMAPGNTDLLAIQEYFRDAGFERTMVGASSGRAYHKGPGDLTEEHRPAVQAAFDTQIEQYLAWVDGTGPQPAGDSIRKMLARLEESLTQPKLRPSVGCGVARNMQAITEDGSIYPCHRYAGDKDWVIGHLSTGLDPHKTARYYREILSNYDKHCSHCVARFTCGGQCPWYLSLPDGSVGLPDDASCDAIRGGMEKQIGLLVELRHRRARGNRAAELAAAETKEIDET
;
A
#
# COMPACT_ATOMS: atom_id res chain seq x y z
N VAL A 1 7.66 -0.85 15.55
CA VAL A 1 7.95 0.48 14.98
C VAL A 1 7.94 0.38 13.46
N MET A 2 7.58 1.45 12.75
CA MET A 2 7.75 1.58 11.30
C MET A 2 8.89 2.57 11.05
N ILE A 3 9.83 2.22 10.17
CA ILE A 3 11.03 3.01 9.88
C ILE A 3 11.01 3.41 8.42
N SER A 4 11.11 4.71 8.17
CA SER A 4 11.09 5.27 6.83
C SER A 4 12.47 5.11 6.17
N ILE A 5 12.59 4.19 5.20
CA ILE A 5 13.75 4.08 4.28
C ILE A 5 13.18 3.87 2.87
N ASP A 6 13.60 4.68 1.89
CA ASP A 6 12.96 4.74 0.56
C ASP A 6 13.68 3.93 -0.52
N GLY A 7 14.76 3.23 -0.15
CA GLY A 7 15.60 2.46 -1.07
C GLY A 7 17.06 2.91 -0.98
N PRO A 8 17.81 2.75 -2.07
CA PRO A 8 19.21 3.16 -2.16
C PRO A 8 19.40 4.67 -1.88
N PRO A 9 20.49 5.09 -1.20
CA PRO A 9 20.72 6.49 -0.86
C PRO A 9 20.69 7.45 -2.06
N GLU A 10 21.20 7.04 -3.20
CA GLU A 10 21.29 7.83 -4.43
C GLU A 10 19.93 8.33 -4.94
N THR A 11 18.87 7.55 -4.76
CA THR A 11 17.51 7.92 -5.16
C THR A 11 16.66 8.35 -3.96
N ALA A 12 16.82 7.70 -2.81
CA ALA A 12 16.06 8.02 -1.60
C ALA A 12 16.39 9.41 -1.05
N ASP A 13 17.66 9.82 -1.09
CA ASP A 13 18.09 11.13 -0.57
C ASP A 13 17.74 12.29 -1.51
N LEU A 14 17.10 12.04 -2.67
CA LEU A 14 16.43 13.10 -3.43
C LEU A 14 15.33 13.76 -2.58
N HIS A 15 14.59 12.96 -1.82
CA HIS A 15 13.45 13.40 -0.99
C HIS A 15 13.75 13.36 0.52
N ARG A 16 14.71 12.54 0.95
CA ARG A 16 15.03 12.34 2.38
C ARG A 16 16.24 13.14 2.85
N ARG A 17 16.08 14.45 2.90
CA ARG A 17 17.13 15.39 3.33
C ARG A 17 16.83 15.95 4.72
N ASP A 18 17.88 16.24 5.47
CA ASP A 18 17.76 17.05 6.69
C ASP A 18 17.57 18.54 6.37
N LEU A 19 17.39 19.37 7.39
CA LEU A 19 17.25 20.83 7.24
C LEU A 19 18.48 21.50 6.60
N GLY A 20 19.64 20.81 6.58
CA GLY A 20 20.86 21.25 5.90
C GLY A 20 21.02 20.68 4.48
N GLY A 21 20.03 19.98 3.95
CA GLY A 21 20.06 19.38 2.60
C GLY A 21 20.85 18.08 2.49
N ARG A 22 21.34 17.51 3.60
CA ARG A 22 22.16 16.28 3.61
C ARG A 22 21.25 15.05 3.57
N GLY A 23 21.68 14.05 2.81
CA GLY A 23 21.00 12.75 2.73
C GLY A 23 20.99 12.00 4.06
N GLN A 24 19.88 11.34 4.36
CA GLN A 24 19.63 10.71 5.67
C GLN A 24 19.59 9.18 5.59
N THR A 25 19.55 8.61 4.39
CA THR A 25 19.29 7.18 4.18
C THR A 25 20.34 6.29 4.83
N ALA A 26 21.64 6.58 4.65
CA ALA A 26 22.71 5.77 5.26
C ALA A 26 22.60 5.72 6.79
N LYS A 27 22.31 6.87 7.43
CA LYS A 27 22.11 6.95 8.89
C LYS A 27 20.87 6.17 9.33
N ALA A 28 19.76 6.27 8.58
CA ALA A 28 18.52 5.56 8.87
C ALA A 28 18.71 4.04 8.79
N VAL A 29 19.40 3.54 7.76
CA VAL A 29 19.71 2.11 7.56
C VAL A 29 20.54 1.57 8.72
N ALA A 30 21.65 2.23 9.07
CA ALA A 30 22.52 1.79 10.17
C ALA A 30 21.78 1.73 11.52
N ASN A 31 20.87 2.68 11.77
CA ASN A 31 20.06 2.69 12.99
C ASN A 31 18.95 1.63 12.96
N ALA A 32 18.33 1.41 11.81
CA ALA A 32 17.32 0.37 11.62
C ALA A 32 17.91 -1.03 11.88
N GLN A 33 19.09 -1.33 11.34
CA GLN A 33 19.78 -2.59 11.58
C GLN A 33 20.08 -2.80 13.07
N LYS A 34 20.57 -1.76 13.77
CA LYS A 34 20.81 -1.81 15.22
C LYS A 34 19.53 -2.07 16.02
N LEU A 35 18.41 -1.45 15.64
CA LEU A 35 17.13 -1.64 16.31
C LEU A 35 16.60 -3.06 16.07
N ILE A 36 16.58 -3.51 14.82
CA ILE A 36 16.08 -4.82 14.43
C ILE A 36 16.91 -5.94 15.08
N ALA A 37 18.24 -5.80 15.12
CA ALA A 37 19.11 -6.77 15.79
C ALA A 37 18.77 -6.90 17.28
N ARG A 38 18.53 -5.79 17.99
CA ARG A 38 18.10 -5.81 19.40
C ARG A 38 16.72 -6.42 19.58
N GLN A 39 15.77 -6.13 18.67
CA GLN A 39 14.44 -6.73 18.71
C GLN A 39 14.52 -8.25 18.55
N LYS A 40 15.31 -8.75 17.60
CA LYS A 40 15.55 -10.19 17.40
C LYS A 40 16.14 -10.84 18.66
N GLN A 41 17.18 -10.24 19.24
CA GLN A 41 17.80 -10.74 20.48
C GLN A 41 16.83 -10.80 21.65
N ALA A 42 15.87 -9.87 21.72
CA ALA A 42 14.85 -9.82 22.75
C ALA A 42 13.61 -10.68 22.45
N GLY A 43 13.58 -11.43 21.33
CA GLY A 43 12.41 -12.20 20.90
C GLY A 43 11.19 -11.33 20.54
N LEU A 44 11.42 -10.07 20.16
CA LEU A 44 10.37 -9.12 19.81
C LEU A 44 10.11 -9.09 18.31
N ARG A 45 8.86 -8.78 17.93
CA ARG A 45 8.49 -8.52 16.53
C ARG A 45 9.36 -7.41 15.95
N THR A 46 10.01 -7.70 14.83
CA THR A 46 10.92 -6.77 14.16
C THR A 46 10.18 -5.58 13.56
N SER A 47 10.87 -4.45 13.52
CA SER A 47 10.34 -3.23 12.91
C SER A 47 10.14 -3.38 11.40
N MET A 48 9.12 -2.71 10.87
CA MET A 48 8.82 -2.70 9.45
C MET A 48 9.51 -1.52 8.77
N ILE A 49 10.16 -1.76 7.65
CA ILE A 49 10.67 -0.70 6.77
C ILE A 49 9.56 -0.27 5.82
N ARG A 50 9.29 1.03 5.74
CA ARG A 50 8.30 1.63 4.83
C ARG A 50 8.98 2.57 3.84
N ALA A 51 8.77 2.29 2.57
CA ALA A 51 9.37 3.00 1.44
C ALA A 51 8.31 3.66 0.57
N THR A 52 8.55 4.90 0.16
CA THR A 52 7.69 5.66 -0.73
C THR A 52 8.38 5.86 -2.08
N MET A 53 7.76 5.36 -3.15
CA MET A 53 8.16 5.69 -4.51
C MET A 53 7.68 7.10 -4.84
N ALA A 54 8.56 7.91 -5.40
CA ALA A 54 8.34 9.30 -5.77
C ALA A 54 9.14 9.62 -7.04
N PRO A 55 8.93 10.75 -7.72
CA PRO A 55 9.71 11.11 -8.91
C PRO A 55 11.22 11.03 -8.63
N GLY A 56 11.97 10.34 -9.49
CA GLY A 56 13.41 10.07 -9.29
C GLY A 56 13.73 8.87 -8.39
N ASN A 57 12.74 8.22 -7.77
CA ASN A 57 12.87 6.99 -7.00
C ASN A 57 11.66 6.06 -7.23
N THR A 58 11.53 5.53 -8.44
CA THR A 58 10.35 4.76 -8.88
C THR A 58 10.62 3.28 -9.13
N ASP A 59 11.87 2.85 -9.04
CA ASP A 59 12.26 1.47 -9.31
C ASP A 59 11.92 0.57 -8.10
N LEU A 60 10.74 -0.03 -8.16
CA LEU A 60 10.25 -0.94 -7.12
C LEU A 60 11.19 -2.13 -6.88
N LEU A 61 11.80 -2.67 -7.95
CA LEU A 61 12.66 -3.85 -7.84
C LEU A 61 13.95 -3.47 -7.12
N ALA A 62 14.61 -2.40 -7.56
CA ALA A 62 15.84 -1.92 -6.92
C ALA A 62 15.63 -1.58 -5.44
N ILE A 63 14.48 -1.00 -5.07
CA ILE A 63 14.12 -0.72 -3.67
C ILE A 63 14.01 -2.01 -2.86
N GLN A 64 13.35 -3.04 -3.39
CA GLN A 64 13.18 -4.32 -2.70
C GLN A 64 14.50 -5.08 -2.57
N GLU A 65 15.32 -5.08 -3.62
CA GLU A 65 16.65 -5.69 -3.60
C GLU A 65 17.54 -5.02 -2.58
N TYR A 66 17.55 -3.69 -2.53
CA TYR A 66 18.28 -2.93 -1.51
C TYR A 66 17.88 -3.34 -0.08
N PHE A 67 16.58 -3.52 0.17
CA PHE A 67 16.13 -3.97 1.49
C PHE A 67 16.52 -5.41 1.82
N ARG A 68 16.47 -6.31 0.84
CA ARG A 68 16.96 -7.68 1.00
C ARG A 68 18.44 -7.68 1.37
N ASP A 69 19.26 -6.93 0.62
CA ASP A 69 20.71 -6.87 0.82
C ASP A 69 21.07 -6.20 2.15
N ALA A 70 20.26 -5.24 2.60
CA ALA A 70 20.37 -4.63 3.93
C ALA A 70 19.90 -5.53 5.09
N GLY A 71 19.32 -6.71 4.80
CA GLY A 71 18.84 -7.68 5.78
C GLY A 71 17.48 -7.35 6.39
N PHE A 72 16.64 -6.57 5.70
CA PHE A 72 15.31 -6.20 6.17
C PHE A 72 14.24 -7.19 5.70
N GLU A 73 13.64 -7.92 6.65
CA GLU A 73 12.63 -8.94 6.37
C GLU A 73 11.23 -8.34 6.20
N ARG A 74 10.87 -7.37 7.04
CA ARG A 74 9.52 -6.77 7.04
C ARG A 74 9.55 -5.45 6.29
N THR A 75 9.15 -5.48 5.02
CA THR A 75 9.17 -4.29 4.15
C THR A 75 7.78 -3.99 3.60
N MET A 76 7.57 -2.72 3.25
CA MET A 76 6.38 -2.26 2.54
C MET A 76 6.80 -1.10 1.62
N VAL A 77 6.47 -1.20 0.34
CA VAL A 77 6.68 -0.13 -0.64
C VAL A 77 5.33 0.39 -1.10
N GLY A 78 5.17 1.71 -1.20
CA GLY A 78 3.97 2.33 -1.74
C GLY A 78 4.30 3.57 -2.57
N ALA A 79 3.41 3.97 -3.48
CA ALA A 79 3.59 5.16 -4.28
C ALA A 79 3.13 6.44 -3.56
N SER A 80 3.87 7.54 -3.75
CA SER A 80 3.35 8.87 -3.47
C SER A 80 2.33 9.24 -4.53
N SER A 81 1.20 9.78 -4.08
CA SER A 81 0.14 10.24 -4.94
C SER A 81 -0.58 11.37 -4.20
N GLY A 82 -0.84 12.45 -4.94
CA GLY A 82 -1.60 13.60 -4.47
C GLY A 82 -3.10 13.37 -4.64
N ARG A 83 -3.88 14.42 -4.35
CA ARG A 83 -5.32 14.40 -4.60
C ARG A 83 -5.59 14.34 -6.10
N ALA A 84 -6.75 13.81 -6.51
CA ALA A 84 -7.10 13.65 -7.91
C ALA A 84 -7.08 14.99 -8.65
N TYR A 85 -7.57 16.06 -8.00
CA TYR A 85 -7.59 17.41 -8.57
C TYR A 85 -6.25 18.16 -8.49
N HIS A 86 -5.27 17.65 -7.74
CA HIS A 86 -3.98 18.33 -7.54
C HIS A 86 -2.85 17.34 -7.17
N LYS A 87 -1.88 17.22 -8.07
CA LYS A 87 -0.62 16.49 -7.86
C LYS A 87 0.51 17.47 -7.58
N GLY A 88 1.27 17.23 -6.52
CA GLY A 88 2.46 18.00 -6.18
C GLY A 88 3.72 17.47 -6.87
N PRO A 89 4.86 18.16 -6.72
CA PRO A 89 6.14 17.78 -7.32
C PRO A 89 6.71 16.45 -6.79
N GLY A 90 6.26 15.98 -5.62
CA GLY A 90 6.65 14.70 -5.04
C GLY A 90 5.73 13.53 -5.41
N ASP A 91 4.69 13.77 -6.22
CA ASP A 91 3.69 12.75 -6.56
C ASP A 91 4.01 12.07 -7.88
N LEU A 92 3.75 10.77 -7.94
CA LEU A 92 3.78 10.06 -9.20
C LEU A 92 2.61 10.51 -10.08
N THR A 93 2.93 10.70 -11.35
CA THR A 93 2.01 11.07 -12.44
C THR A 93 1.82 9.90 -13.39
N GLU A 94 0.94 10.08 -14.38
CA GLU A 94 0.68 9.11 -15.44
C GLU A 94 1.96 8.69 -16.20
N GLU A 95 2.95 9.58 -16.31
CA GLU A 95 4.23 9.30 -16.97
C GLU A 95 5.03 8.19 -16.29
N HIS A 96 4.83 7.98 -14.98
CA HIS A 96 5.51 6.96 -14.20
C HIS A 96 4.80 5.60 -14.28
N ARG A 97 3.54 5.56 -14.75
CA ARG A 97 2.69 4.37 -14.74
C ARG A 97 3.28 3.20 -15.54
N PRO A 98 3.85 3.38 -16.75
CA PRO A 98 4.42 2.28 -17.51
C PRO A 98 5.56 1.57 -16.77
N ALA A 99 6.44 2.32 -16.11
CA ALA A 99 7.56 1.77 -15.36
C ALA A 99 7.08 0.95 -14.14
N VAL A 100 6.08 1.45 -13.41
CA VAL A 100 5.48 0.73 -12.28
C VAL A 100 4.77 -0.56 -12.74
N GLN A 101 4.08 -0.52 -13.88
CA GLN A 101 3.44 -1.69 -14.46
C GLN A 101 4.47 -2.74 -14.91
N ALA A 102 5.55 -2.32 -15.59
CA ALA A 102 6.63 -3.20 -16.00
C ALA A 102 7.31 -3.88 -14.79
N ALA A 103 7.59 -3.12 -13.73
CA ALA A 103 8.14 -3.69 -12.50
C ALA A 103 7.21 -4.75 -11.88
N PHE A 104 5.89 -4.53 -11.91
CA PHE A 104 4.93 -5.52 -11.44
C PHE A 104 4.90 -6.78 -12.32
N ASP A 105 5.00 -6.65 -13.64
CA ASP A 105 5.10 -7.79 -14.56
C ASP A 105 6.38 -8.59 -14.30
N THR A 106 7.52 -7.93 -14.13
CA THR A 106 8.77 -8.58 -13.74
C THR A 106 8.65 -9.29 -12.39
N GLN A 107 7.96 -8.72 -11.39
CA GLN A 107 7.73 -9.43 -10.11
C GLN A 107 6.93 -10.72 -10.30
N ILE A 108 5.92 -10.71 -11.18
CA ILE A 108 5.13 -11.90 -11.50
C ILE A 108 6.03 -12.97 -12.14
N GLU A 109 6.84 -12.59 -13.12
CA GLU A 109 7.78 -13.49 -13.80
C GLU A 109 8.80 -14.09 -12.82
N GLN A 110 9.43 -13.26 -11.99
CA GLN A 110 10.38 -13.70 -10.96
C GLN A 110 9.71 -14.66 -9.97
N TYR A 111 8.48 -14.37 -9.55
CA TYR A 111 7.74 -15.22 -8.64
C TYR A 111 7.40 -16.58 -9.27
N LEU A 112 6.98 -16.60 -10.54
CA LEU A 112 6.70 -17.84 -11.26
C LEU A 112 7.96 -18.67 -11.47
N ALA A 113 9.11 -18.05 -11.79
CA ALA A 113 10.39 -18.75 -11.92
C ALA A 113 10.84 -19.36 -10.58
N TRP A 114 10.67 -18.64 -9.48
CA TRP A 114 10.93 -19.17 -8.14
C TRP A 114 10.02 -20.36 -7.80
N VAL A 115 8.72 -20.25 -8.09
CA VAL A 115 7.76 -21.35 -7.91
C VAL A 115 8.09 -22.55 -8.79
N ASP A 116 8.74 -22.38 -9.94
CA ASP A 116 9.17 -23.48 -10.81
C ASP A 116 10.56 -24.04 -10.44
N GLY A 117 11.24 -23.45 -9.45
CA GLY A 117 12.61 -23.83 -9.06
C GLY A 117 13.67 -23.44 -10.08
N THR A 118 13.35 -22.54 -11.02
CA THR A 118 14.26 -22.05 -12.07
C THR A 118 14.87 -20.69 -11.75
N GLY A 119 14.37 -20.00 -10.72
CA GLY A 119 14.85 -18.70 -10.28
C GLY A 119 15.00 -18.58 -8.76
N PRO A 120 15.73 -17.56 -8.28
CA PRO A 120 15.84 -17.28 -6.86
C PRO A 120 14.52 -16.73 -6.31
N GLN A 121 14.36 -16.79 -4.98
CA GLN A 121 13.24 -16.13 -4.32
C GLN A 121 13.25 -14.62 -4.62
N PRO A 122 12.13 -14.03 -5.08
CA PRO A 122 12.05 -12.60 -5.33
C PRO A 122 12.30 -11.80 -4.06
N ALA A 123 12.82 -10.58 -4.21
CA ALA A 123 12.95 -9.67 -3.09
C ALA A 123 11.56 -9.17 -2.63
N GLY A 124 11.35 -9.12 -1.32
CA GLY A 124 10.08 -8.71 -0.73
C GLY A 124 8.97 -9.77 -0.86
N ASP A 125 7.78 -9.42 -0.36
CA ASP A 125 6.64 -10.33 -0.23
C ASP A 125 5.35 -9.75 -0.84
N SER A 126 5.48 -8.76 -1.73
CA SER A 126 4.35 -8.05 -2.36
C SER A 126 3.41 -9.02 -3.07
N ILE A 127 3.94 -9.91 -3.91
CA ILE A 127 3.15 -10.90 -4.66
C ILE A 127 2.43 -11.86 -3.73
N ARG A 128 3.10 -12.37 -2.68
CA ARG A 128 2.48 -13.31 -1.72
C ARG A 128 1.35 -12.65 -0.94
N LYS A 129 1.58 -11.45 -0.38
CA LYS A 129 0.56 -10.67 0.35
C LYS A 129 -0.62 -10.31 -0.54
N MET A 130 -0.36 -9.99 -1.79
CA MET A 130 -1.37 -9.67 -2.79
C MET A 130 -2.24 -10.89 -3.11
N LEU A 131 -1.64 -12.07 -3.34
CA LEU A 131 -2.37 -13.32 -3.55
C LEU A 131 -3.21 -13.69 -2.34
N ALA A 132 -2.66 -13.58 -1.12
CA ALA A 132 -3.39 -13.85 0.12
C ALA A 132 -4.64 -12.96 0.25
N ARG A 133 -4.49 -11.65 0.01
CA ARG A 133 -5.64 -10.71 0.03
C ARG A 133 -6.66 -11.00 -1.05
N LEU A 134 -6.22 -11.40 -2.25
CA LEU A 134 -7.14 -11.76 -3.33
C LEU A 134 -7.91 -13.03 -2.95
N GLU A 135 -7.24 -14.07 -2.45
CA GLU A 135 -7.88 -15.31 -2.01
C GLU A 135 -8.87 -15.07 -0.86
N GLU A 136 -8.50 -14.26 0.14
CA GLU A 136 -9.40 -13.82 1.21
C GLU A 136 -10.63 -13.13 0.63
N SER A 137 -10.45 -12.16 -0.28
CA SER A 137 -11.56 -11.45 -0.91
C SER A 137 -12.48 -12.34 -1.74
N LEU A 138 -11.96 -13.41 -2.34
CA LEU A 138 -12.74 -14.36 -3.16
C LEU A 138 -13.48 -15.38 -2.30
N THR A 139 -12.93 -15.76 -1.15
CA THR A 139 -13.49 -16.78 -0.25
C THR A 139 -14.39 -16.19 0.84
N GLN A 140 -14.16 -14.93 1.21
CA GLN A 140 -14.93 -14.18 2.20
C GLN A 140 -15.44 -12.87 1.58
N PRO A 141 -16.33 -12.93 0.58
CA PRO A 141 -16.77 -11.74 -0.13
C PRO A 141 -17.49 -10.78 0.82
N LYS A 142 -17.08 -9.51 0.77
CA LYS A 142 -17.73 -8.46 1.55
C LYS A 142 -19.15 -8.24 1.02
N LEU A 143 -20.12 -8.23 1.93
CA LEU A 143 -21.54 -8.00 1.60
C LEU A 143 -21.81 -6.60 1.03
N ARG A 144 -20.91 -5.63 1.30
CA ARG A 144 -20.98 -4.27 0.77
C ARG A 144 -19.58 -3.77 0.42
N PRO A 145 -19.44 -2.97 -0.65
CA PRO A 145 -18.22 -2.20 -0.87
C PRO A 145 -17.90 -1.39 0.39
N SER A 146 -16.64 -1.44 0.82
CA SER A 146 -16.21 -0.75 2.03
C SER A 146 -14.75 -0.33 1.91
N VAL A 147 -14.45 0.83 2.47
CA VAL A 147 -13.08 1.33 2.57
C VAL A 147 -12.33 0.50 3.61
N GLY A 148 -11.36 -0.29 3.15
CA GLY A 148 -10.65 -1.24 4.01
C GLY A 148 -9.69 -0.61 5.03
N CYS A 149 -9.21 0.62 4.80
CA CYS A 149 -8.17 1.23 5.63
C CYS A 149 -8.66 1.74 7.00
N GLY A 150 -9.97 1.77 7.24
CA GLY A 150 -10.54 2.19 8.52
C GLY A 150 -10.62 3.70 8.75
N VAL A 151 -10.35 4.51 7.71
CA VAL A 151 -10.47 5.97 7.73
C VAL A 151 -11.79 6.43 8.36
N ALA A 152 -11.71 7.41 9.27
CA ALA A 152 -12.78 7.95 10.11
C ALA A 152 -13.50 6.95 11.05
N ARG A 153 -13.05 5.68 11.12
CA ARG A 153 -13.64 4.62 11.97
C ARG A 153 -12.64 4.16 13.02
N ASN A 154 -11.76 3.24 12.63
CA ASN A 154 -10.72 2.67 13.49
C ASN A 154 -9.32 3.23 13.15
N MET A 155 -9.26 4.20 12.24
CA MET A 155 -8.11 5.04 11.97
C MET A 155 -8.58 6.48 11.90
N GLN A 156 -8.03 7.33 12.76
CA GLN A 156 -8.27 8.77 12.85
C GLN A 156 -6.93 9.43 13.17
N ALA A 157 -6.76 10.70 12.81
CA ALA A 157 -5.60 11.48 13.23
C ALA A 157 -6.03 12.57 14.21
N ILE A 158 -5.17 12.86 15.17
CA ILE A 158 -5.37 13.92 16.15
C ILE A 158 -4.13 14.81 16.06
N THR A 159 -4.33 16.11 15.86
CA THR A 159 -3.26 17.12 15.88
C THR A 159 -3.07 17.68 17.29
N GLU A 160 -1.97 18.40 17.49
CA GLU A 160 -1.56 18.96 18.78
C GLU A 160 -2.57 19.95 19.39
N ASP A 161 -3.39 20.59 18.56
CA ASP A 161 -4.48 21.47 18.99
C ASP A 161 -5.72 20.71 19.46
N GLY A 162 -5.73 19.38 19.35
CA GLY A 162 -6.85 18.51 19.70
C GLY A 162 -7.83 18.26 18.55
N SER A 163 -7.63 18.81 17.36
CA SER A 163 -8.50 18.59 16.20
C SER A 163 -8.42 17.13 15.72
N ILE A 164 -9.58 16.52 15.45
CA ILE A 164 -9.70 15.13 14.97
C ILE A 164 -10.02 15.12 13.48
N TYR A 165 -9.26 14.32 12.73
CA TYR A 165 -9.33 14.17 11.27
C TYR A 165 -9.62 12.73 10.84
N PRO A 166 -10.22 12.50 9.65
CA PRO A 166 -10.50 11.17 9.13
C PRO A 166 -9.27 10.25 9.06
N CYS A 167 -8.11 10.78 8.69
CA CYS A 167 -6.82 10.09 8.79
C CYS A 167 -5.67 11.11 8.75
N HIS A 168 -4.43 10.62 8.89
CA HIS A 168 -3.22 11.45 8.93
C HIS A 168 -3.04 12.37 7.72
N ARG A 169 -3.56 12.00 6.54
CA ARG A 169 -3.41 12.80 5.33
C ARG A 169 -4.27 14.08 5.32
N TYR A 170 -5.29 14.15 6.17
CA TYR A 170 -6.14 15.34 6.31
C TYR A 170 -5.63 16.30 7.39
N ALA A 171 -4.62 15.92 8.16
CA ALA A 171 -4.11 16.74 9.26
C ALA A 171 -3.65 18.12 8.75
N GLY A 172 -4.12 19.18 9.40
CA GLY A 172 -3.87 20.57 9.02
C GLY A 172 -4.90 21.19 8.06
N ASP A 173 -5.81 20.40 7.48
CA ASP A 173 -6.83 20.88 6.54
C ASP A 173 -8.17 21.08 7.25
N LYS A 174 -8.45 22.32 7.71
CA LYS A 174 -9.57 22.65 8.62
C LYS A 174 -10.95 22.20 8.12
N ASP A 175 -11.15 22.12 6.81
CA ASP A 175 -12.42 21.69 6.21
C ASP A 175 -12.72 20.20 6.46
N TRP A 176 -11.71 19.43 6.87
CA TRP A 176 -11.79 18.00 7.15
C TRP A 176 -11.79 17.66 8.64
N VAL A 177 -11.96 18.63 9.54
CA VAL A 177 -12.09 18.36 10.99
C VAL A 177 -13.43 17.69 11.27
N ILE A 178 -13.39 16.46 11.78
CA ILE A 178 -14.57 15.63 12.14
C ILE A 178 -14.84 15.58 13.64
N GLY A 179 -14.08 16.31 14.46
CA GLY A 179 -14.28 16.35 15.90
C GLY A 179 -13.14 17.07 16.62
N HIS A 180 -13.20 17.06 17.94
CA HIS A 180 -12.16 17.63 18.78
C HIS A 180 -11.97 16.76 20.04
N LEU A 181 -10.75 16.66 20.55
CA LEU A 181 -10.40 15.77 21.66
C LEU A 181 -11.25 16.02 22.93
N SER A 182 -11.60 17.28 23.20
CA SER A 182 -12.41 17.65 24.37
C SER A 182 -13.92 17.36 24.20
N THR A 183 -14.43 17.29 22.98
CA THR A 183 -15.87 17.12 22.70
C THR A 183 -16.19 15.77 22.05
N GLY A 184 -15.18 15.01 21.66
CA GLY A 184 -15.32 13.81 20.86
C GLY A 184 -15.57 14.09 19.38
N LEU A 185 -15.97 13.03 18.67
CA LEU A 185 -16.37 13.09 17.27
C LEU A 185 -17.69 13.83 17.10
N ASP A 186 -17.77 14.67 16.07
CA ASP A 186 -19.02 15.29 15.63
C ASP A 186 -19.80 14.25 14.80
N PRO A 187 -20.94 13.74 15.32
CA PRO A 187 -21.69 12.68 14.65
C PRO A 187 -22.22 13.12 13.29
N HIS A 188 -22.53 14.40 13.09
CA HIS A 188 -23.04 14.91 11.82
C HIS A 188 -21.94 14.97 10.76
N LYS A 189 -20.74 15.44 11.13
CA LYS A 189 -19.59 15.47 10.21
C LYS A 189 -19.12 14.07 9.85
N THR A 190 -19.01 13.17 10.83
CA THR A 190 -18.64 11.77 10.57
C THR A 190 -19.68 11.07 9.69
N ALA A 191 -20.98 11.25 9.96
CA ALA A 191 -22.03 10.67 9.12
C ALA A 191 -22.06 11.27 7.71
N ARG A 192 -21.79 12.57 7.55
CA ARG A 192 -21.63 13.21 6.22
C ARG A 192 -20.49 12.57 5.44
N TYR A 193 -19.31 12.47 6.04
CA TYR A 193 -18.12 11.87 5.43
C TYR A 193 -18.39 10.47 4.88
N TYR A 194 -19.03 9.60 5.68
CA TYR A 194 -19.37 8.26 5.22
C TYR A 194 -20.44 8.22 4.14
N ARG A 195 -21.46 9.07 4.22
CA ARG A 195 -22.49 9.13 3.17
C ARG A 195 -21.88 9.51 1.83
N GLU A 196 -20.94 10.44 1.80
CA GLU A 196 -20.29 10.85 0.55
C GLU A 196 -19.42 9.71 -0.03
N ILE A 197 -18.59 9.07 0.80
CA ILE A 197 -17.81 7.89 0.38
C ILE A 197 -18.74 6.78 -0.14
N LEU A 198 -19.82 6.48 0.59
CA LEU A 198 -20.74 5.42 0.21
C LEU A 198 -21.50 5.75 -1.09
N SER A 199 -21.81 7.03 -1.31
CA SER A 199 -22.49 7.47 -2.54
C SER A 199 -21.67 7.21 -3.80
N ASN A 200 -20.33 7.20 -3.69
CA ASN A 200 -19.46 6.82 -4.81
C ASN A 200 -19.66 5.36 -5.21
N TYR A 201 -19.90 4.46 -4.24
CA TYR A 201 -20.16 3.07 -4.55
C TYR A 201 -21.48 2.88 -5.30
N ASP A 202 -22.53 3.59 -4.89
CA ASP A 202 -23.85 3.50 -5.53
C ASP A 202 -23.82 4.08 -6.95
N LYS A 203 -23.20 5.25 -7.13
CA LYS A 203 -23.21 5.99 -8.39
C LYS A 203 -22.24 5.45 -9.44
N HIS A 204 -21.06 5.00 -9.03
CA HIS A 204 -19.99 4.65 -9.97
C HIS A 204 -19.58 3.17 -9.90
N CYS A 205 -19.54 2.56 -8.70
CA CYS A 205 -19.06 1.19 -8.56
C CYS A 205 -20.16 0.12 -8.75
N SER A 206 -21.44 0.51 -8.80
CA SER A 206 -22.58 -0.41 -8.86
C SER A 206 -22.58 -1.33 -10.08
N HIS A 207 -21.89 -0.98 -11.17
CA HIS A 207 -21.76 -1.83 -12.37
C HIS A 207 -20.36 -2.45 -12.53
N CYS A 208 -19.45 -2.22 -11.57
CA CYS A 208 -18.05 -2.64 -11.69
C CYS A 208 -17.81 -4.07 -11.18
N VAL A 209 -17.13 -4.89 -11.97
CA VAL A 209 -16.73 -6.27 -11.62
C VAL A 209 -15.81 -6.34 -10.41
N ALA A 210 -15.01 -5.30 -10.15
CA ALA A 210 -14.03 -5.27 -9.06
C ALA A 210 -14.60 -4.76 -7.73
N ARG A 211 -15.87 -4.32 -7.67
CA ARG A 211 -16.43 -3.52 -6.55
C ARG A 211 -16.33 -4.18 -5.16
N PHE A 212 -16.32 -5.50 -5.09
CA PHE A 212 -16.24 -6.24 -3.83
C PHE A 212 -14.80 -6.56 -3.39
N THR A 213 -13.85 -6.46 -4.31
CA THR A 213 -12.44 -6.81 -4.08
C THR A 213 -11.55 -5.58 -3.99
N CYS A 214 -11.80 -4.55 -4.81
CA CYS A 214 -10.88 -3.43 -4.92
C CYS A 214 -10.87 -2.50 -3.69
N GLY A 215 -11.97 -2.46 -2.93
CA GLY A 215 -12.16 -1.51 -1.81
C GLY A 215 -12.36 -0.04 -2.23
N GLY A 216 -12.26 0.26 -3.53
CA GLY A 216 -12.33 1.60 -4.08
C GLY A 216 -11.02 2.39 -3.97
N GLN A 217 -11.02 3.59 -4.54
CA GLN A 217 -9.90 4.51 -4.38
C GLN A 217 -9.80 5.04 -2.94
N CYS A 218 -8.61 5.47 -2.52
CA CYS A 218 -8.43 6.11 -1.23
C CYS A 218 -9.32 7.36 -1.12
N PRO A 219 -10.18 7.49 -0.09
CA PRO A 219 -11.05 8.65 0.05
C PRO A 219 -10.31 9.99 0.08
N TRP A 220 -9.09 10.01 0.60
CA TRP A 220 -8.25 11.21 0.58
C TRP A 220 -7.89 11.66 -0.83
N TYR A 221 -7.69 10.74 -1.78
CA TYR A 221 -7.44 11.12 -3.19
C TYR A 221 -8.65 11.81 -3.80
N LEU A 222 -9.85 11.41 -3.40
CA LEU A 222 -11.11 11.93 -3.93
C LEU A 222 -11.56 13.23 -3.24
N SER A 223 -10.96 13.55 -2.10
CA SER A 223 -11.38 14.67 -1.26
C SER A 223 -11.09 16.01 -1.91
N LEU A 224 -12.04 16.93 -1.95
CA LEU A 224 -11.95 18.25 -2.59
C LEU A 224 -11.58 19.36 -1.59
N PRO A 225 -11.19 20.57 -2.07
CA PRO A 225 -10.87 21.71 -1.19
C PRO A 225 -12.05 22.21 -0.36
N ASP A 226 -13.28 21.94 -0.77
CA ASP A 226 -14.51 22.43 -0.09
C ASP A 226 -15.00 21.51 1.05
N GLY A 227 -14.20 20.50 1.42
CA GLY A 227 -14.55 19.54 2.47
C GLY A 227 -15.53 18.45 2.03
N SER A 228 -15.75 18.28 0.73
CA SER A 228 -16.57 17.20 0.14
C SER A 228 -15.71 16.11 -0.50
N VAL A 229 -16.25 14.88 -0.59
CA VAL A 229 -15.62 13.77 -1.31
C VAL A 229 -16.14 13.72 -2.75
N GLY A 230 -15.24 13.89 -3.71
CA GLY A 230 -15.51 13.78 -5.14
C GLY A 230 -15.69 12.35 -5.63
N LEU A 231 -15.96 12.22 -6.94
CA LEU A 231 -16.09 10.92 -7.61
C LEU A 231 -14.71 10.32 -7.91
N PRO A 232 -14.59 8.98 -7.93
CA PRO A 232 -13.41 8.30 -8.47
C PRO A 232 -13.20 8.62 -9.95
N ASP A 233 -11.94 8.77 -10.36
CA ASP A 233 -11.53 8.90 -11.75
C ASP A 233 -11.36 7.54 -12.45
N ASP A 234 -11.66 7.51 -13.76
CA ASP A 234 -11.61 6.30 -14.56
C ASP A 234 -10.19 5.75 -14.71
N ALA A 235 -9.18 6.61 -14.88
CA ALA A 235 -7.78 6.17 -15.08
C ALA A 235 -7.24 5.36 -13.90
N SER A 236 -7.50 5.81 -12.67
CA SER A 236 -7.13 5.06 -11.47
C SER A 236 -7.98 3.80 -11.30
N CYS A 237 -9.28 3.84 -11.65
CA CYS A 237 -10.14 2.66 -11.66
C CYS A 237 -9.68 1.60 -12.68
N ASP A 238 -9.26 2.00 -13.88
CA ASP A 238 -8.69 1.13 -14.91
C ASP A 238 -7.39 0.49 -14.44
N ALA A 239 -6.52 1.26 -13.81
CA ALA A 239 -5.28 0.73 -13.26
C ALA A 239 -5.51 -0.32 -12.16
N ILE A 240 -6.50 -0.09 -11.30
CA ILE A 240 -6.90 -1.05 -10.27
C ILE A 240 -7.48 -2.31 -10.92
N ARG A 241 -8.33 -2.18 -11.94
CA ARG A 241 -8.90 -3.32 -12.69
C ARG A 241 -7.80 -4.12 -13.38
N GLY A 242 -6.92 -3.49 -14.15
CA GLY A 242 -5.82 -4.16 -14.84
C GLY A 242 -4.85 -4.84 -13.86
N GLY A 243 -4.58 -4.22 -12.71
CA GLY A 243 -3.83 -4.87 -11.63
C GLY A 243 -4.54 -6.13 -11.10
N MET A 244 -5.85 -6.05 -10.86
CA MET A 244 -6.65 -7.18 -10.39
C MET A 244 -6.74 -8.32 -11.44
N GLU A 245 -6.82 -8.00 -12.73
CA GLU A 245 -6.78 -8.98 -13.81
C GLU A 245 -5.48 -9.78 -13.79
N LYS A 246 -4.33 -9.11 -13.67
CA LYS A 246 -3.02 -9.76 -13.53
C LYS A 246 -2.95 -10.65 -12.28
N GLN A 247 -3.51 -10.20 -11.16
CA GLN A 247 -3.57 -10.99 -9.92
C GLN A 247 -4.39 -12.26 -10.08
N ILE A 248 -5.57 -12.17 -10.70
CA ILE A 248 -6.44 -13.31 -10.97
C ILE A 248 -5.74 -14.26 -11.94
N GLY A 249 -5.10 -13.74 -13.01
CA GLY A 249 -4.32 -14.53 -13.96
C GLY A 249 -3.21 -15.33 -13.26
N LEU A 250 -2.43 -14.67 -12.39
CA LEU A 250 -1.40 -15.34 -11.60
C LEU A 250 -1.99 -16.42 -10.67
N LEU A 251 -3.09 -16.13 -9.97
CA LEU A 251 -3.75 -17.10 -9.09
C LEU A 251 -4.21 -18.35 -9.86
N VAL A 252 -4.80 -18.15 -11.04
CA VAL A 252 -5.25 -19.25 -11.92
C VAL A 252 -4.05 -20.08 -12.41
N GLU A 253 -2.97 -19.43 -12.86
CA GLU A 253 -1.76 -20.14 -13.28
C GLU A 253 -1.17 -20.99 -12.16
N LEU A 254 -1.08 -20.45 -10.95
CA LEU A 254 -0.59 -21.20 -9.78
C LEU A 254 -1.48 -22.41 -9.46
N ARG A 255 -2.80 -22.29 -9.59
CA ARG A 255 -3.73 -23.42 -9.43
C ARG A 255 -3.53 -24.50 -10.50
N HIS A 256 -3.30 -24.11 -11.75
CA HIS A 256 -2.98 -25.06 -12.83
C HIS A 256 -1.64 -25.77 -12.59
N ARG A 257 -0.63 -25.08 -12.06
CA ARG A 257 0.65 -25.72 -11.68
C ARG A 257 0.48 -26.76 -10.57
N ARG A 258 -0.32 -26.45 -9.54
CA ARG A 258 -0.65 -27.40 -8.47
C ARG A 258 -1.39 -28.63 -9.01
N ALA A 259 -2.40 -28.43 -9.86
CA ALA A 259 -3.14 -29.54 -10.47
C ALA A 259 -2.27 -30.47 -11.33
N ARG A 260 -1.16 -29.95 -11.89
CA ARG A 260 -0.16 -30.71 -12.65
C ARG A 260 0.89 -31.43 -11.78
N GLY A 261 0.80 -31.33 -10.44
CA GLY A 261 1.76 -31.96 -9.52
C GLY A 261 3.12 -31.25 -9.45
N ASN A 262 3.18 -29.95 -9.76
CA ASN A 262 4.41 -29.18 -9.55
C ASN A 262 4.67 -29.00 -8.03
N ARG A 263 5.55 -29.84 -7.47
CA ARG A 263 5.90 -29.90 -6.03
C ARG A 263 6.38 -28.57 -5.45
N ALA A 264 6.95 -27.69 -6.27
CA ALA A 264 7.38 -26.36 -5.83
C ALA A 264 6.18 -25.37 -5.68
N ALA A 265 5.09 -25.59 -6.42
CA ALA A 265 3.83 -24.85 -6.25
C ALA A 265 3.02 -25.27 -5.01
N GLU A 266 3.26 -26.47 -4.48
CA GLU A 266 2.70 -26.96 -3.21
C GLU A 266 3.40 -26.33 -2.00
N LEU A 267 4.72 -26.16 -2.06
CA LEU A 267 5.51 -25.49 -1.02
C LEU A 267 5.16 -23.99 -0.91
N ALA A 268 5.04 -23.30 -2.04
CA ALA A 268 4.62 -21.90 -2.08
C ALA A 268 3.20 -21.67 -1.51
N ALA A 269 2.34 -22.70 -1.45
CA ALA A 269 1.00 -22.62 -0.87
C ALA A 269 1.00 -22.74 0.66
N ALA A 270 1.91 -23.55 1.21
CA ALA A 270 2.05 -23.76 2.64
C ALA A 270 2.58 -22.50 3.33
N GLU A 271 3.52 -21.80 2.70
CA GLU A 271 4.11 -20.55 3.23
C GLU A 271 3.11 -19.38 3.25
N THR A 272 2.10 -19.34 2.38
CA THR A 272 1.10 -18.26 2.38
C THR A 272 0.21 -18.28 3.62
N LYS A 273 0.00 -19.46 4.24
CA LYS A 273 -0.75 -19.59 5.49
C LYS A 273 0.01 -19.02 6.70
N GLU A 274 1.34 -19.12 6.74
CA GLU A 274 2.15 -18.59 7.85
C GLU A 274 2.21 -17.06 7.90
N ILE A 275 1.96 -16.38 6.78
CA ILE A 275 1.94 -14.91 6.73
C ILE A 275 0.75 -14.34 7.53
N ASP A 276 -0.33 -15.11 7.71
CA ASP A 276 -1.54 -14.70 8.44
C ASP A 276 -1.37 -14.81 9.97
N GLU A 277 -0.40 -15.60 10.43
CA GLU A 277 -0.16 -15.86 11.86
C GLU A 277 1.01 -15.04 12.46
N THR A 278 1.70 -14.18 11.68
CA THR A 278 2.96 -13.51 12.08
C THR A 278 3.03 -11.99 11.95
#